data_AF-A0A2T5JQH7-F1
#
_entry.id   AF-A0A2T5JQH7-F1
#
_cell.length_a   1.000
_cell.length_b   1.000
_cell.length_c   1.000
_cell.angle_alpha   90.00
_cell.angle_beta   90.00
_cell.angle_gamma   90.00
#
_symmetry.space_group_name_H-M   'P 1'
#
loop_
_entity.id
_entity.type
_entity.pdbx_description
1 polymer ?
#
loop_
_entity_poly.entity_id
_entity_poly.type
_entity_poly.pdbx_seq_one_letter_code
_entity_poly.pdbx_strand_id
1 'polypeptide(L)'
;MAITHSLPGEFLSEAAEAKKERLIFEVNPEALKLFDELRVRTGASTRSELFRNLLKFASASVDDLEEGYIPLLKDKEGNLLKSTGHKFLVWR
;
A
#
# COMPACT_ATOMS: atom_id res chain seq x y z
N MET A 1 12.06 57.85 -6.44
CA MET A 1 12.42 56.65 -5.65
C MET A 1 11.54 55.51 -6.11
N ALA A 2 12.09 54.60 -6.91
CA ALA A 2 11.38 53.40 -7.36
C ALA A 2 11.66 52.29 -6.33
N ILE A 3 10.63 51.86 -5.61
CA ILE A 3 10.71 50.72 -4.70
C ILE A 3 10.51 49.48 -5.57
N THR A 4 11.61 48.84 -5.94
CA THR A 4 11.64 47.49 -6.50
C THR A 4 11.32 46.52 -5.37
N HIS A 5 10.06 46.07 -5.28
CA HIS A 5 9.77 44.84 -4.57
C HIS A 5 10.02 43.67 -5.53
N SER A 6 11.20 43.09 -5.36
CA SER A 6 11.59 41.78 -5.86
C SER A 6 10.50 40.77 -5.49
N LEU A 7 9.81 40.22 -6.50
CA LEU A 7 8.96 39.06 -6.33
C LEU A 7 9.84 37.91 -5.80
N PRO A 8 9.57 37.34 -4.63
CA PRO A 8 10.30 36.18 -4.16
C PRO A 8 9.77 34.95 -4.89
N GLY A 9 10.66 34.32 -5.64
CA GLY A 9 10.57 32.90 -5.95
C GLY A 9 9.55 32.56 -7.03
N GLU A 10 10.06 32.26 -8.21
CA GLU A 10 9.47 31.27 -9.09
C GLU A 10 8.97 30.09 -8.23
N PHE A 11 7.66 29.83 -8.24
CA PHE A 11 7.13 28.54 -7.82
C PHE A 11 7.54 27.50 -8.86
N LEU A 12 8.83 27.16 -8.89
CA LEU A 12 9.27 25.87 -9.35
C LEU A 12 8.88 24.88 -8.26
N SER A 13 7.69 24.31 -8.35
CA SER A 13 7.59 22.89 -8.07
C SER A 13 7.40 22.22 -9.41
N GLU A 14 8.52 21.98 -10.08
CA GLU A 14 8.64 20.81 -10.94
C GLU A 14 7.95 19.67 -10.18
N ALA A 15 6.79 19.23 -10.69
CA ALA A 15 6.24 17.97 -10.26
C ALA A 15 7.33 16.97 -10.65
N ALA A 16 8.20 16.64 -9.70
CA ALA A 16 9.23 15.65 -9.87
C ALA A 16 8.48 14.42 -10.38
N GLU A 17 8.57 14.15 -11.68
CA GLU A 17 8.06 12.92 -12.25
C GLU A 17 8.88 11.83 -11.57
N ALA A 18 8.34 11.31 -10.47
CA ALA A 18 8.98 10.26 -9.71
C ALA A 18 9.30 9.15 -10.70
N LYS A 19 10.60 8.91 -10.90
CA LYS A 19 11.09 7.97 -11.89
C LYS A 19 10.41 6.63 -11.64
N LYS A 20 9.56 6.21 -12.59
CA LYS A 20 8.79 4.97 -12.44
C LYS A 20 9.70 3.78 -12.67
N GLU A 21 10.06 3.11 -11.58
CA GLU A 21 10.80 1.85 -11.64
C GLU A 21 9.83 0.67 -11.85
N ARG A 22 10.31 -0.38 -12.52
CA ARG A 22 9.53 -1.59 -12.82
C ARG A 22 10.18 -2.79 -12.16
N LEU A 23 9.38 -3.53 -11.40
CA LEU A 23 9.75 -4.80 -10.81
C LEU A 23 9.02 -5.93 -11.56
N ILE A 24 9.76 -6.96 -11.97
CA ILE A 24 9.23 -8.12 -12.69
C ILE A 24 9.31 -9.32 -11.74
N PHE A 25 8.21 -10.05 -11.62
CA PHE A 25 8.12 -11.26 -10.81
C PHE A 25 7.77 -12.44 -11.70
N GLU A 26 8.48 -13.55 -11.48
CA GLU A 26 8.08 -14.84 -12.00
C GLU A 26 7.23 -15.56 -10.96
N VAL A 27 6.07 -16.04 -11.38
CA VAL A 27 5.13 -16.77 -10.52
C VAL A 27 4.63 -18.00 -11.26
N ASN A 28 4.30 -19.04 -10.52
CA ASN A 28 3.66 -20.21 -11.12
C ASN A 28 2.23 -19.88 -11.58
N PRO A 29 1.64 -20.69 -12.48
CA PRO A 29 0.31 -20.42 -13.01
C PRO A 29 -0.80 -20.40 -11.94
N GLU A 30 -0.66 -21.15 -10.85
CA GLU A 30 -1.64 -21.23 -9.78
C GLU A 30 -1.69 -19.94 -8.94
N ALA A 31 -0.52 -19.40 -8.60
CA ALA A 31 -0.40 -18.11 -7.92
C ALA A 31 -0.94 -16.98 -8.80
N LEU A 32 -0.73 -17.04 -10.12
CA LEU A 32 -1.29 -16.05 -11.03
C LEU A 32 -2.83 -16.08 -11.05
N LYS A 33 -3.44 -17.27 -11.04
CA LYS A 33 -4.90 -17.44 -10.92
C LYS A 33 -5.43 -16.85 -9.61
N LEU A 34 -4.75 -17.14 -8.50
CA LEU A 34 -5.11 -16.55 -7.20
C LEU A 34 -5.06 -15.02 -7.23
N PHE A 35 -4.04 -14.44 -7.86
CA PHE A 35 -3.93 -12.98 -8.04
C PHE A 35 -5.10 -12.41 -8.85
N ASP A 36 -5.54 -13.10 -9.91
CA ASP A 36 -6.70 -12.68 -10.71
C ASP A 36 -8.01 -12.74 -9.92
N GLU A 37 -8.22 -13.81 -9.16
CA GLU A 37 -9.39 -13.95 -8.29
C GLU A 37 -9.43 -12.86 -7.21
N LEU A 38 -8.29 -12.59 -6.56
CA LEU A 38 -8.16 -11.54 -5.57
C LEU A 38 -8.40 -10.16 -6.18
N ARG A 39 -7.92 -9.91 -7.40
CA ARG A 39 -8.15 -8.65 -8.10
C ARG A 39 -9.65 -8.40 -8.29
N VAL A 40 -10.40 -9.42 -8.72
CA VAL A 40 -11.85 -9.33 -8.89
C VAL A 40 -12.55 -9.08 -7.55
N ARG A 41 -12.19 -9.84 -6.51
CA ARG A 41 -12.82 -9.73 -5.18
C ARG A 41 -12.58 -8.39 -4.49
N THR A 42 -11.41 -7.78 -4.72
CA THR A 42 -11.03 -6.49 -4.14
C THR A 42 -11.45 -5.29 -5.00
N GLY A 43 -11.93 -5.53 -6.22
CA GLY A 43 -12.29 -4.48 -7.17
C GLY A 43 -11.09 -3.72 -7.75
N ALA A 44 -9.87 -4.23 -7.59
CA ALA A 44 -8.68 -3.61 -8.16
C ALA A 44 -8.72 -3.66 -9.71
N SER A 45 -8.34 -2.57 -10.37
CA SER A 45 -8.40 -2.47 -11.83
C SER A 45 -7.33 -3.34 -12.49
N THR A 46 -6.13 -3.43 -11.89
CA THR A 46 -5.00 -4.18 -12.45
C THR A 46 -4.29 -5.05 -11.41
N ARG A 47 -3.55 -6.08 -11.85
CA ARG A 47 -2.71 -6.91 -10.97
C ARG A 47 -1.66 -6.05 -10.24
N SER A 48 -1.07 -5.08 -10.93
CA SER A 48 -0.09 -4.16 -10.34
C SER A 48 -0.70 -3.25 -9.28
N GLU A 49 -1.94 -2.81 -9.47
CA GLU A 49 -2.68 -2.04 -8.46
C GLU A 49 -2.97 -2.90 -7.22
N LEU A 50 -3.48 -4.12 -7.41
CA LEU A 50 -3.67 -5.07 -6.32
C LEU A 50 -2.36 -5.27 -5.54
N PHE A 51 -1.26 -5.52 -6.25
CA PHE A 51 0.03 -5.75 -5.61
C PHE A 51 0.53 -4.53 -4.83
N ARG A 52 0.40 -3.31 -5.38
CA ARG A 52 0.74 -2.08 -4.64
C ARG A 52 -0.12 -1.91 -3.39
N ASN A 53 -1.41 -2.22 -3.47
CA ASN A 53 -2.30 -2.14 -2.31
C ASN A 53 -1.94 -3.18 -1.25
N LEU A 54 -1.55 -4.39 -1.66
CA LEU A 54 -1.06 -5.43 -0.76
C LEU A 54 0.22 -4.99 -0.03
N LEU A 55 1.18 -4.38 -0.74
CA LEU A 55 2.41 -3.86 -0.12
C LEU A 55 2.11 -2.75 0.89
N LYS A 56 1.21 -1.81 0.56
CA LYS A 56 0.79 -0.76 1.50
C LYS A 56 0.13 -1.35 2.74
N PHE A 57 -0.76 -2.32 2.56
CA PHE A 57 -1.41 -3.02 3.67
C PHE A 57 -0.39 -3.75 4.55
N ALA A 58 0.57 -4.45 3.94
CA ALA A 58 1.62 -5.15 4.68
C ALA A 58 2.50 -4.17 5.48
N SER A 59 2.90 -3.04 4.87
CA SER A 59 3.66 -1.99 5.56
C SER A 59 2.90 -1.45 6.76
N ALA A 60 1.66 -0.99 6.55
CA ALA A 60 0.84 -0.45 7.63
C ALA A 60 0.58 -1.48 8.74
N SER A 61 0.40 -2.76 8.37
CA SER A 61 0.20 -3.83 9.36
C SER A 61 1.46 -4.07 10.21
N VAL A 62 2.66 -3.93 9.62
CA VAL A 62 3.92 -4.04 10.38
C VAL A 62 4.05 -2.87 11.34
N ASP A 63 3.81 -1.64 10.87
CA ASP A 63 3.87 -0.43 11.70
C ASP A 63 2.89 -0.52 12.88
N ASP A 64 1.63 -0.91 12.62
CA ASP A 64 0.60 -1.08 13.64
C ASP A 64 1.02 -2.12 14.71
N LEU A 65 1.65 -3.21 14.29
CA LEU A 65 2.11 -4.26 15.21
C LEU A 65 3.32 -3.83 16.04
N GLU A 66 4.27 -3.08 15.45
CA GLU A 66 5.42 -2.54 16.18
C GLU A 66 4.99 -1.50 17.23
N GLU A 67 3.93 -0.73 16.96
CA GLU A 67 3.32 0.21 17.93
C GLU A 67 2.43 -0.48 18.99
N GLY A 68 2.22 -1.81 18.87
CA GLY A 68 1.46 -2.61 19.82
C GLY A 68 -0.05 -2.64 19.59
N TYR A 69 -0.53 -2.17 18.44
CA TYR A 69 -1.93 -2.32 18.06
C TYR A 69 -2.26 -3.77 17.71
N ILE A 70 -3.51 -4.15 17.98
CA ILE A 70 -4.03 -5.50 17.70
C ILE A 70 -5.09 -5.38 16.61
N PRO A 71 -4.84 -5.90 15.40
CA PRO A 71 -5.82 -5.88 14.33
C PRO A 71 -7.08 -6.65 14.75
N LEU A 72 -8.25 -6.05 14.51
CA LEU A 72 -9.54 -6.67 14.76
C LEU A 72 -10.14 -7.14 13.43
N LEU A 73 -10.49 -8.41 13.36
CA LEU A 73 -11.24 -8.99 12.25
C LEU A 73 -12.71 -9.00 12.62
N LYS A 74 -13.56 -8.74 11.64
CA LYS A 74 -15.01 -8.89 11.80
C LYS A 74 -15.42 -10.23 11.20
N ASP A 75 -16.11 -11.07 11.98
CA ASP A 75 -16.71 -12.30 11.45
C ASP A 75 -17.99 -12.01 10.63
N LYS A 76 -18.63 -13.06 10.12
CA LYS A 76 -19.84 -12.92 9.29
C LYS A 76 -21.06 -12.47 10.10
N GLU A 77 -21.02 -12.72 11.40
CA GLU A 77 -22.04 -12.41 12.38
C GLU A 77 -21.87 -11.00 12.96
N GLY A 78 -20.74 -10.36 12.67
CA GLY A 78 -20.41 -8.99 13.03
C GLY A 78 -19.60 -8.84 14.33
N ASN A 79 -19.17 -9.93 14.95
CA ASN A 79 -18.33 -9.91 16.14
C ASN A 79 -16.89 -9.54 15.76
N LEU A 80 -16.24 -8.82 16.67
CA LEU A 80 -14.83 -8.45 16.55
C LEU A 80 -13.97 -9.55 17.18
N LEU A 81 -13.13 -10.15 16.36
CA LEU A 81 -12.15 -11.16 16.74
C LEU A 81 -10.76 -10.51 16.71
N LYS A 82 -9.96 -10.72 17.75
CA LYS A 82 -8.55 -10.33 17.70
C LYS A 82 -7.82 -11.18 16.66
N SER A 83 -7.14 -10.54 15.73
CA SER A 83 -6.30 -11.24 14.77
C SER A 83 -5.03 -11.74 15.46
N THR A 84 -4.94 -13.05 15.68
CA THR A 84 -3.70 -13.70 16.15
C THR A 84 -2.77 -14.07 14.99
N GLY A 85 -3.25 -13.93 13.74
CA GLY A 85 -2.63 -14.47 12.53
C GLY A 85 -1.51 -13.65 11.93
N HIS A 86 -1.34 -12.37 12.27
CA HIS A 86 -0.32 -11.52 11.61
C HIS A 86 1.13 -11.78 12.03
N LYS A 87 1.37 -12.75 12.94
CA LYS A 87 2.72 -13.14 13.36
C LYS A 87 3.63 -13.61 12.22
N PHE A 88 3.09 -14.00 11.06
CA PHE A 88 3.91 -14.35 9.89
C PHE A 88 4.54 -13.15 9.16
N LEU A 89 4.03 -11.92 9.35
CA LEU A 89 4.57 -10.71 8.72
C LEU A 89 5.79 -10.13 9.45
N VAL A 90 5.98 -10.51 10.72
CA VAL A 90 6.99 -9.90 11.62
C VAL A 90 7.92 -10.98 12.20
N TRP A 91 8.01 -12.16 11.58
CA TRP A 91 8.91 -13.20 12.08
C TRP A 91 10.36 -12.81 11.80
N ARG A 92 11.03 -12.27 12.83
CA ARG A 92 12.49 -12.17 12.93
C ARG A 92 13.07 -13.45 13.49
#